data_AF-A0A350M3J1-F1
#
_entry.id   AF-A0A350M3J1-F1
#
_cell.length_a   1.000
_cell.length_b   1.000
_cell.length_c   1.000
_cell.angle_alpha   90.00
_cell.angle_beta   90.00
_cell.angle_gamma   90.00
#
_symmetry.space_group_name_H-M   'P 1'
#
loop_
_entity.id
_entity.type
_entity.pdbx_description
1 polymer ?
#
loop_
_entity_poly.entity_id
_entity_poly.type
_entity_poly.pdbx_seq_one_letter_code
_entity_poly.pdbx_strand_id
1 'polypeptide(L)'
;MSKSFFVLILGSGSAIPKKAKNHTSQVVIHDGKHLLVDCGEGCQIQLRKFGISLQKIDYIFISHLHGDHILGLPGLIFSMNLLGRERELTIIGPADIRKLVELHFSMAKGHCSFKINFVDTQSKEKELVLEEQDLKVFTYPLRHKIPTTGFMFVSASEKRKLKPEMLKKYDVPKNLRKGIAEGRDYIQLDGSSVSNAELTSDPAPPRSYAYCSDTAFNPDLQGYIGNADLIYHEASFLNRDAEKARDTRHSTAEQAGEIAALCGAKKLILGHFSSKYDDDDAFVREARAKFKNVEVAIEGQQYDVG
;
A
#
# COMPACT_ATOMS: atom_id res chain seq x y z
N MET A 1 19.30 -10.19 5.52
CA MET A 1 18.47 -10.08 4.29
C MET A 1 17.50 -8.94 4.53
N SER A 2 17.23 -8.12 3.51
CA SER A 2 16.21 -7.06 3.64
C SER A 2 14.86 -7.71 3.91
N LYS A 3 14.03 -7.06 4.72
CA LYS A 3 12.67 -7.56 5.01
C LYS A 3 11.86 -7.63 3.72
N SER A 4 10.99 -8.61 3.56
CA SER A 4 10.14 -8.68 2.36
C SER A 4 9.19 -7.48 2.33
N PHE A 5 9.10 -6.77 1.20
CA PHE A 5 8.13 -5.70 1.01
C PHE A 5 7.61 -5.71 -0.43
N PHE A 6 6.40 -6.22 -0.63
CA PHE A 6 5.80 -6.36 -1.96
C PHE A 6 4.30 -6.10 -1.94
N VAL A 7 3.74 -5.82 -3.10
CA VAL A 7 2.30 -5.61 -3.31
C VAL A 7 1.78 -6.71 -4.23
N LEU A 8 0.78 -7.46 -3.78
CA LEU A 8 0.05 -8.43 -4.58
C LEU A 8 -1.25 -7.81 -5.09
N ILE A 9 -1.44 -7.80 -6.41
CA ILE A 9 -2.70 -7.32 -7.01
C ILE A 9 -3.75 -8.42 -6.94
N LEU A 10 -4.90 -8.13 -6.32
CA LEU A 10 -6.05 -9.02 -6.32
C LEU A 10 -7.06 -8.63 -7.40
N GLY A 11 -7.21 -7.34 -7.66
CA GLY A 11 -8.06 -6.82 -8.73
C GLY A 11 -7.67 -5.38 -9.09
N SER A 12 -7.90 -5.03 -10.34
CA SER A 12 -7.48 -3.76 -10.95
C SER A 12 -8.51 -3.20 -11.94
N GLY A 13 -9.76 -3.67 -11.91
CA GLY A 13 -10.87 -3.16 -12.72
C GLY A 13 -11.69 -2.11 -11.98
N SER A 14 -12.20 -1.13 -12.71
CA SER A 14 -13.09 -0.10 -12.18
C SER A 14 -14.57 -0.40 -12.45
N ALA A 15 -15.44 0.03 -11.53
CA ALA A 15 -16.90 0.00 -11.56
C ALA A 15 -17.56 -1.37 -11.82
N ILE A 16 -17.35 -1.96 -13.00
CA ILE A 16 -17.92 -3.23 -13.44
C ILE A 16 -16.76 -4.21 -13.70
N PRO A 17 -16.76 -5.39 -13.07
CA PRO A 17 -15.66 -6.33 -13.22
C PRO A 17 -15.70 -6.96 -14.63
N LYS A 18 -14.53 -7.26 -15.17
CA LYS A 18 -14.36 -8.00 -16.43
C LYS A 18 -13.59 -9.30 -16.14
N LYS A 19 -13.60 -10.23 -17.09
CA LYS A 19 -12.77 -11.45 -16.98
C LYS A 19 -11.31 -11.02 -16.77
N ALA A 20 -10.68 -11.51 -15.70
CA ALA A 20 -9.32 -11.17 -15.28
C ALA A 20 -9.07 -9.69 -14.90
N LYS A 21 -10.14 -8.91 -14.64
CA LYS A 21 -10.10 -7.57 -14.06
C LYS A 21 -11.24 -7.43 -13.05
N ASN A 22 -11.08 -8.10 -11.90
CA ASN A 22 -11.94 -7.96 -10.73
C ASN A 22 -11.81 -6.54 -10.16
N HIS A 23 -12.78 -6.16 -9.33
CA HIS A 23 -12.78 -4.88 -8.63
C HIS A 23 -11.52 -4.64 -7.80
N THR A 24 -11.20 -3.36 -7.61
CA THR A 24 -10.00 -2.90 -6.94
C THR A 24 -9.79 -3.58 -5.58
N SER A 25 -8.65 -4.27 -5.45
CA SER A 25 -8.18 -4.84 -4.18
C SER A 25 -6.71 -5.26 -4.30
N GLN A 26 -5.94 -5.05 -3.24
CA GLN A 26 -4.51 -5.38 -3.21
C GLN A 26 -4.07 -5.80 -1.82
N VAL A 27 -3.05 -6.64 -1.71
CA VAL A 27 -2.42 -6.97 -0.43
C VAL A 27 -1.00 -6.45 -0.42
N VAL A 28 -0.74 -5.51 0.48
CA VAL A 28 0.61 -5.08 0.83
C VAL A 28 1.16 -6.08 1.84
N ILE A 29 2.30 -6.69 1.53
CA ILE A 29 2.96 -7.68 2.38
C ILE A 29 4.30 -7.12 2.83
N HIS A 30 4.43 -6.91 4.13
CA HIS A 30 5.65 -6.41 4.76
C HIS A 30 6.04 -7.30 5.94
N ASP A 31 7.20 -7.97 5.85
CA ASP A 31 7.73 -8.86 6.89
C ASP A 31 6.69 -9.87 7.45
N GLY A 32 5.93 -10.49 6.54
CA GLY A 32 4.87 -11.45 6.87
C GLY A 32 3.53 -10.83 7.34
N LYS A 33 3.47 -9.52 7.60
CA LYS A 33 2.20 -8.80 7.83
C LYS A 33 1.46 -8.60 6.52
N HIS A 34 0.15 -8.81 6.52
CA HIS A 34 -0.70 -8.65 5.34
C HIS A 34 -1.70 -7.52 5.59
N LEU A 35 -1.60 -6.48 4.77
CA LEU A 35 -2.42 -5.28 4.84
C LEU A 35 -3.25 -5.21 3.55
N LEU A 36 -4.57 -5.33 3.66
CA LEU A 36 -5.48 -5.28 2.51
C LEU A 36 -5.79 -3.81 2.18
N VAL A 37 -5.69 -3.42 0.91
CA VAL A 37 -6.00 -2.07 0.41
C VAL A 37 -7.13 -2.18 -0.59
N ASP A 38 -8.24 -1.51 -0.27
CA ASP A 38 -9.58 -1.67 -0.83
C ASP A 38 -10.07 -3.12 -0.81
N CYS A 39 -11.39 -3.28 -0.89
CA CYS A 39 -12.06 -4.56 -0.77
C CYS A 39 -13.30 -4.61 -1.67
N GLY A 40 -13.07 -4.51 -2.99
CA GLY A 40 -14.10 -4.69 -4.01
C GLY A 40 -14.80 -6.05 -3.94
N GLU A 41 -15.95 -6.16 -4.60
CA GLU A 41 -16.75 -7.39 -4.62
C GLU A 41 -15.90 -8.60 -5.08
N GLY A 42 -16.06 -9.74 -4.40
CA GLY A 42 -15.29 -10.94 -4.70
C GLY A 42 -13.85 -10.96 -4.15
N CYS A 43 -13.39 -9.92 -3.44
CA CYS A 43 -12.04 -9.85 -2.86
C CYS A 43 -11.66 -11.11 -2.04
N GLN A 44 -12.58 -11.64 -1.23
CA GLN A 44 -12.35 -12.88 -0.47
C GLN A 44 -12.07 -14.12 -1.35
N ILE A 45 -12.65 -14.18 -2.55
CA ILE A 45 -12.43 -15.24 -3.52
C ILE A 45 -11.04 -15.07 -4.14
N GLN A 46 -10.67 -13.83 -4.50
CA GLN A 46 -9.34 -13.52 -5.05
C GLN A 46 -8.22 -13.80 -4.04
N LEU A 47 -8.41 -13.46 -2.75
CA LEU A 47 -7.49 -13.83 -1.68
C LEU A 47 -7.24 -15.34 -1.64
N ARG A 48 -8.30 -16.15 -1.65
CA ARG A 48 -8.17 -17.62 -1.68
C ARG A 48 -7.50 -18.13 -2.95
N LYS A 49 -7.89 -17.59 -4.12
CA LYS A 49 -7.34 -17.94 -5.44
C LYS A 49 -5.82 -17.76 -5.48
N PHE A 50 -5.31 -16.68 -4.87
CA PHE A 50 -3.89 -16.38 -4.82
C PHE A 50 -3.18 -16.82 -3.54
N GLY A 51 -3.79 -17.75 -2.78
CA GLY A 51 -3.15 -18.39 -1.64
C GLY A 51 -2.94 -17.51 -0.40
N ILE A 52 -3.62 -16.35 -0.33
CA ILE A 52 -3.59 -15.49 0.85
C ILE A 52 -4.71 -15.92 1.80
N SER A 53 -4.33 -16.36 3.00
CA SER A 53 -5.29 -16.68 4.05
C SER A 53 -5.99 -15.41 4.53
N LEU A 54 -7.33 -15.43 4.51
CA LEU A 54 -8.16 -14.36 5.06
C LEU A 54 -7.81 -14.07 6.53
N GLN A 55 -7.42 -15.11 7.27
CA GLN A 55 -7.07 -15.01 8.70
C GLN A 55 -5.75 -14.28 8.98
N LYS A 56 -4.90 -14.08 7.95
CA LYS A 56 -3.65 -13.32 8.08
C LYS A 56 -3.81 -11.82 7.86
N ILE A 57 -4.98 -11.36 7.38
CA ILE A 57 -5.26 -9.93 7.21
C ILE A 57 -5.59 -9.37 8.60
N ASP A 58 -4.75 -8.46 9.08
CA ASP A 58 -4.95 -7.77 10.36
C ASP A 58 -5.39 -6.31 10.18
N TYR A 59 -5.12 -5.73 9.01
CA TYR A 59 -5.47 -4.36 8.66
C TYR A 59 -6.14 -4.31 7.29
N ILE A 60 -7.23 -3.55 7.19
CA ILE A 60 -7.91 -3.23 5.94
C ILE A 60 -7.97 -1.72 5.79
N PHE A 61 -7.44 -1.21 4.67
CA PHE A 61 -7.43 0.20 4.31
C PHE A 61 -8.44 0.43 3.20
N ILE A 62 -9.40 1.32 3.38
CA ILE A 62 -10.45 1.64 2.40
C ILE A 62 -10.30 3.09 1.98
N SER A 63 -10.06 3.32 0.70
CA SER A 63 -9.81 4.65 0.13
C SER A 63 -11.07 5.52 0.13
N HIS A 64 -12.21 4.95 -0.26
CA HIS A 64 -13.51 5.63 -0.35
C HIS A 64 -14.68 4.63 -0.43
N LEU A 65 -15.91 5.14 -0.46
CA LEU A 65 -17.14 4.34 -0.32
C LEU A 65 -17.83 3.94 -1.63
N HIS A 66 -17.14 3.99 -2.78
CA HIS A 66 -17.71 3.42 -4.00
C HIS A 66 -17.72 1.90 -3.96
N GLY A 67 -18.74 1.30 -4.59
CA GLY A 67 -19.08 -0.10 -4.41
C GLY A 67 -17.96 -1.05 -4.82
N ASP A 68 -17.23 -0.73 -5.89
CA ASP A 68 -16.07 -1.46 -6.38
C ASP A 68 -14.85 -1.40 -5.46
N HIS A 69 -14.91 -0.63 -4.37
CA HIS A 69 -13.86 -0.59 -3.34
C HIS A 69 -14.32 -1.18 -2.00
N ILE A 70 -15.63 -1.38 -1.77
CA ILE A 70 -16.14 -1.76 -0.44
C ILE A 70 -17.11 -2.95 -0.40
N LEU A 71 -17.73 -3.34 -1.51
CA LEU A 71 -18.82 -4.34 -1.47
C LEU A 71 -18.33 -5.76 -1.13
N GLY A 72 -17.03 -6.03 -1.23
CA GLY A 72 -16.43 -7.28 -0.74
C GLY A 72 -16.22 -7.32 0.77
N LEU A 73 -16.22 -6.16 1.45
CA LEU A 73 -15.86 -6.05 2.85
C LEU A 73 -16.80 -6.85 3.77
N PRO A 74 -18.14 -6.75 3.66
CA PRO A 74 -19.03 -7.57 4.48
C PRO A 74 -18.78 -9.06 4.29
N GLY A 75 -18.72 -9.51 3.03
CA GLY A 75 -18.49 -10.93 2.71
C GLY A 75 -17.18 -11.46 3.29
N LEU A 76 -16.09 -10.68 3.19
CA LEU A 76 -14.80 -11.02 3.76
C LEU A 76 -14.89 -11.20 5.29
N ILE A 77 -15.50 -10.26 6.00
CA ILE A 77 -15.64 -10.28 7.45
C ILE A 77 -16.51 -11.47 7.90
N PHE A 78 -17.63 -11.74 7.22
CA PHE A 78 -18.46 -12.93 7.49
C PHE A 78 -17.67 -14.23 7.30
N SER A 79 -16.87 -14.34 6.24
CA SER A 79 -16.01 -15.50 6.02
C SER A 79 -14.95 -15.65 7.11
N MET A 80 -14.31 -14.56 7.54
CA MET A 80 -13.37 -14.58 8.67
C MET A 80 -14.05 -15.10 9.94
N ASN A 81 -15.26 -14.61 10.22
CA ASN A 81 -16.08 -15.00 11.37
C ASN A 81 -16.43 -16.49 11.36
N LEU A 82 -16.96 -16.98 10.23
CA LEU A 82 -17.33 -18.39 10.05
C LEU A 82 -16.13 -19.34 10.12
N LEU A 83 -14.94 -18.86 9.76
CA LEU A 83 -13.69 -19.59 9.87
C LEU A 83 -13.05 -19.50 11.27
N GLY A 84 -13.76 -18.99 12.27
CA GLY A 84 -13.32 -18.97 13.66
C GLY A 84 -12.20 -17.98 13.94
N ARG A 85 -12.23 -16.79 13.31
CA ARG A 85 -11.26 -15.73 13.65
C ARG A 85 -11.36 -15.36 15.12
N GLU A 86 -10.21 -15.31 15.79
CA GLU A 86 -10.08 -14.78 17.16
C GLU A 86 -9.27 -13.48 17.22
N ARG A 87 -8.36 -13.27 16.25
CA ARG A 87 -7.51 -12.07 16.17
C ARG A 87 -8.34 -10.82 15.90
N GLU A 88 -7.97 -9.71 16.52
CA GLU A 88 -8.58 -8.41 16.22
C GLU A 88 -8.35 -8.02 14.74
N LEU A 89 -9.28 -7.27 14.16
CA LEU A 89 -9.17 -6.69 12.82
C LEU A 89 -9.27 -5.17 12.93
N THR A 90 -8.37 -4.44 12.29
CA THR A 90 -8.45 -2.98 12.24
C THR A 90 -8.84 -2.54 10.83
N ILE A 91 -9.91 -1.74 10.73
CA ILE A 91 -10.37 -1.17 9.47
C ILE A 91 -10.12 0.34 9.50
N ILE A 92 -9.34 0.83 8.55
CA ILE A 92 -8.94 2.22 8.40
C ILE A 92 -9.60 2.78 7.15
N GLY A 93 -10.44 3.80 7.27
CA GLY A 93 -11.10 4.42 6.13
C GLY A 93 -12.19 5.41 6.53
N PRO A 94 -13.09 5.82 5.61
CA PRO A 94 -14.19 6.71 5.94
C PRO A 94 -15.07 6.23 7.11
N ALA A 95 -15.51 7.15 7.96
CA ALA A 95 -16.24 6.86 9.20
C ALA A 95 -17.51 6.00 9.01
N ASP A 96 -18.15 6.09 7.85
CA ASP A 96 -19.37 5.32 7.56
C ASP A 96 -19.13 3.82 7.35
N ILE A 97 -17.87 3.35 7.26
CA ILE A 97 -17.56 1.91 7.18
C ILE A 97 -18.08 1.17 8.41
N ARG A 98 -18.02 1.79 9.61
CA ARG A 98 -18.58 1.17 10.81
C ARG A 98 -20.06 0.87 10.62
N LYS A 99 -20.83 1.84 10.13
CA LYS A 99 -22.27 1.68 9.86
C LYS A 99 -22.52 0.59 8.81
N LEU A 100 -21.70 0.52 7.76
CA LEU A 100 -21.79 -0.53 6.75
C LEU A 100 -21.64 -1.93 7.37
N VAL A 101 -20.61 -2.13 8.19
CA VAL A 101 -20.34 -3.43 8.83
C VAL A 101 -21.46 -3.79 9.81
N GLU A 102 -21.84 -2.87 10.70
CA GLU A 102 -22.90 -3.07 11.69
C GLU A 102 -24.26 -3.39 11.05
N LEU A 103 -24.61 -2.67 9.98
CA LEU A 103 -25.85 -2.91 9.24
C LEU A 103 -25.90 -4.33 8.68
N HIS A 104 -24.81 -4.81 8.05
CA HIS A 104 -24.79 -6.15 7.48
C HIS A 104 -24.90 -7.24 8.54
N PHE A 105 -24.23 -7.10 9.69
CA PHE A 105 -24.38 -8.04 10.81
C PHE A 105 -25.79 -8.03 11.39
N SER A 106 -26.37 -6.85 11.58
CA SER A 106 -27.76 -6.70 12.06
C SER A 106 -28.75 -7.38 11.12
N MET A 107 -28.67 -7.10 9.82
CA MET A 107 -29.56 -7.68 8.81
C MET A 107 -29.41 -9.19 8.65
N ALA A 108 -28.18 -9.71 8.75
CA ALA A 108 -27.92 -11.14 8.70
C ALA A 108 -28.30 -11.88 9.99
N LYS A 109 -28.74 -11.16 11.04
CA LYS A 109 -28.92 -11.71 12.40
C LYS A 109 -27.66 -12.42 12.91
N GLY A 110 -26.50 -11.92 12.50
CA GLY A 110 -25.20 -12.49 12.80
C GLY A 110 -24.53 -11.80 13.98
N HIS A 111 -23.60 -12.50 14.62
CA HIS A 111 -22.70 -11.94 15.62
C HIS A 111 -21.26 -12.02 15.12
N CYS A 112 -20.49 -10.94 15.30
CA CYS A 112 -19.07 -10.93 15.03
C CYS A 112 -18.31 -11.42 16.27
N SER A 113 -17.68 -12.60 16.19
CA SER A 113 -16.99 -13.26 17.31
C SER A 113 -15.62 -12.69 17.62
N PHE A 114 -15.09 -11.80 16.78
CA PHE A 114 -13.82 -11.11 16.98
C PHE A 114 -14.02 -9.60 16.98
N LYS A 115 -13.10 -8.91 17.66
CA LYS A 115 -13.14 -7.46 17.79
C LYS A 115 -12.71 -6.79 16.49
N ILE A 116 -13.50 -5.80 16.06
CA ILE A 116 -13.17 -4.93 14.94
C ILE A 116 -12.91 -3.52 15.47
N ASN A 117 -11.69 -3.03 15.27
CA ASN A 117 -11.31 -1.64 15.53
C ASN A 117 -11.55 -0.80 14.27
N PHE A 118 -12.03 0.42 14.43
CA PHE A 118 -12.22 1.36 13.32
C PHE A 118 -11.35 2.60 13.55
N VAL A 119 -10.62 3.02 12.52
CA VAL A 119 -9.83 4.24 12.48
C VAL A 119 -10.36 5.11 11.34
N ASP A 120 -11.00 6.21 11.70
CA ASP A 120 -11.61 7.11 10.73
C ASP A 120 -10.53 7.94 10.02
N THR A 121 -10.61 8.03 8.70
CA THR A 121 -9.69 8.86 7.90
C THR A 121 -10.33 10.19 7.51
N GLN A 122 -9.53 11.25 7.39
CA GLN A 122 -9.94 12.51 6.74
C GLN A 122 -9.27 12.69 5.37
N SER A 123 -9.89 13.48 4.49
CA SER A 123 -9.47 13.72 3.10
C SER A 123 -9.07 15.18 2.83
N LYS A 124 -8.46 15.83 3.81
CA LYS A 124 -8.01 17.23 3.76
C LYS A 124 -6.49 17.37 3.84
N GLU A 125 -5.83 16.53 4.63
CA GLU A 125 -4.39 16.60 4.86
C GLU A 125 -3.75 15.21 5.03
N LYS A 126 -2.42 15.19 5.11
CA LYS A 126 -1.66 13.96 5.33
C LYS A 126 -1.66 13.61 6.81
N GLU A 127 -1.95 12.36 7.14
CA GLU A 127 -2.10 11.92 8.53
C GLU A 127 -1.49 10.53 8.74
N LEU A 128 -0.86 10.30 9.89
CA LEU A 128 -0.37 8.98 10.29
C LEU A 128 -1.54 8.17 10.86
N VAL A 129 -1.90 7.08 10.18
CA VAL A 129 -3.07 6.25 10.56
C VAL A 129 -2.68 4.88 11.13
N LEU A 130 -1.42 4.46 10.92
CA LEU A 130 -0.88 3.24 11.51
C LEU A 130 0.62 3.43 11.77
N GLU A 131 1.05 3.13 12.99
CA GLU A 131 2.46 3.05 13.38
C GLU A 131 2.75 1.70 14.02
N GLU A 132 3.49 0.88 13.30
CA GLU A 132 4.02 -0.40 13.75
C GLU A 132 5.54 -0.29 13.90
N GLN A 133 6.17 -1.28 14.55
CA GLN A 133 7.62 -1.28 14.80
C GLN A 133 8.48 -1.01 13.55
N ASP A 134 8.08 -1.57 12.40
CA ASP A 134 8.86 -1.51 11.15
C ASP A 134 8.08 -0.95 9.96
N LEU A 135 6.87 -0.43 10.18
CA LEU A 135 5.99 0.08 9.12
C LEU A 135 5.15 1.25 9.62
N LYS A 136 5.12 2.33 8.86
CA LYS A 136 4.20 3.46 9.04
C LYS A 136 3.27 3.55 7.84
N VAL A 137 2.00 3.88 8.07
CA VAL A 137 1.05 4.14 6.99
C VAL A 137 0.43 5.51 7.19
N PHE A 138 0.52 6.33 6.15
CA PHE A 138 -0.09 7.65 6.11
C PHE A 138 -1.24 7.68 5.11
N THR A 139 -2.30 8.41 5.42
CA THR A 139 -3.30 8.84 4.43
C THR A 139 -2.90 10.16 3.80
N TYR A 140 -3.43 10.46 2.62
CA TYR A 140 -3.35 11.77 1.98
C TYR A 140 -4.56 12.01 1.08
N PRO A 141 -4.95 13.27 0.84
CA PRO A 141 -6.16 13.59 0.09
C PRO A 141 -6.03 13.27 -1.41
N LEU A 142 -7.08 12.67 -1.97
CA LEU A 142 -7.26 12.46 -3.42
C LEU A 142 -8.44 13.30 -3.94
N ARG A 143 -8.46 13.60 -5.25
CA ARG A 143 -9.47 14.46 -5.87
C ARG A 143 -10.54 13.63 -6.58
N HIS A 144 -11.57 13.22 -5.85
CA HIS A 144 -12.65 12.40 -6.39
C HIS A 144 -14.05 12.98 -6.09
N LYS A 145 -15.12 12.30 -6.53
CA LYS A 145 -16.51 12.76 -6.33
C LYS A 145 -16.97 12.75 -4.87
N ILE A 146 -16.39 11.86 -4.08
CA ILE A 146 -16.63 11.73 -2.64
C ILE A 146 -15.29 11.82 -1.89
N PRO A 147 -15.30 12.07 -0.56
CA PRO A 147 -14.10 12.00 0.26
C PRO A 147 -13.29 10.73 -0.02
N THR A 148 -12.05 10.91 -0.49
CA THR A 148 -11.19 9.81 -0.94
C THR A 148 -9.77 10.04 -0.48
N THR A 149 -9.13 8.99 0.02
CA THR A 149 -7.74 9.02 0.49
C THR A 149 -6.87 8.04 -0.28
N GLY A 150 -5.62 8.42 -0.50
CA GLY A 150 -4.56 7.49 -0.86
C GLY A 150 -3.83 7.00 0.39
N PHE A 151 -3.04 5.94 0.23
CA PHE A 151 -2.25 5.36 1.34
C PHE A 151 -0.76 5.34 0.99
N MET A 152 0.09 5.76 1.91
CA MET A 152 1.54 5.77 1.80
C MET A 152 2.13 4.85 2.85
N PHE A 153 2.58 3.67 2.42
CA PHE A 153 3.23 2.67 3.26
C PHE A 153 4.73 2.94 3.26
N VAL A 154 5.33 3.14 4.43
CA VAL A 154 6.75 3.47 4.58
C VAL A 154 7.37 2.50 5.57
N SER A 155 8.31 1.69 5.09
CA SER A 155 9.09 0.81 5.97
C SER A 155 10.03 1.63 6.87
N ALA A 156 10.36 1.11 8.05
CA ALA A 156 11.40 1.72 8.87
C ALA A 156 12.76 1.64 8.16
N SER A 157 13.65 2.58 8.46
CA SER A 157 15.05 2.49 8.07
C SER A 157 15.64 1.17 8.59
N GLU A 158 16.43 0.49 7.76
CA GLU A 158 17.14 -0.69 8.24
C GLU A 158 18.16 -0.32 9.35
N LYS A 159 18.65 -1.32 10.06
CA LYS A 159 19.79 -1.13 10.96
C LYS A 159 21.06 -0.89 10.17
N ARG A 160 22.01 -0.18 10.78
CA ARG A 160 23.34 0.05 10.18
C ARG A 160 24.04 -1.29 10.00
N LYS A 161 24.68 -1.52 8.85
CA LYS A 161 25.39 -2.78 8.58
C LYS A 161 26.76 -2.72 9.23
N LEU A 162 27.06 -3.67 10.10
CA LEU A 162 28.36 -3.76 10.75
C LEU A 162 29.44 -4.13 9.73
N LYS A 163 30.57 -3.43 9.76
CA LYS A 163 31.77 -3.67 8.93
C LYS A 163 32.63 -4.78 9.56
N PRO A 164 32.61 -6.03 9.06
CA PRO A 164 33.27 -7.15 9.73
C PRO A 164 34.78 -6.93 9.97
N GLU A 165 35.44 -6.25 9.03
CA GLU A 165 36.84 -5.86 9.10
C GLU A 165 37.12 -4.90 10.26
N MET A 166 36.24 -3.92 10.49
CA MET A 166 36.39 -2.94 11.57
C MET A 166 36.04 -3.55 12.93
N LEU A 167 35.03 -4.43 12.99
CA LEU A 167 34.73 -5.19 14.20
C LEU A 167 35.90 -6.07 14.64
N LYS A 168 36.63 -6.66 13.68
CA LYS A 168 37.83 -7.45 13.98
C LYS A 168 39.00 -6.57 14.39
N LYS A 169 39.18 -5.42 13.74
CA LYS A 169 40.23 -4.44 14.04
C LYS A 169 40.16 -3.94 15.49
N TYR A 170 38.95 -3.65 15.98
CA TYR A 170 38.70 -3.11 17.32
C TYR A 170 38.25 -4.15 18.35
N ASP A 171 38.40 -5.45 18.03
CA ASP A 171 38.00 -6.59 18.87
C ASP A 171 36.61 -6.45 19.50
N VAL A 172 35.63 -6.01 18.71
CA VAL A 172 34.30 -5.66 19.21
C VAL A 172 33.55 -6.91 19.69
N PRO A 173 33.20 -6.99 21.00
CA PRO A 173 32.48 -8.12 21.58
C PRO A 173 31.12 -8.36 20.92
N LYS A 174 30.75 -9.62 20.71
CA LYS A 174 29.49 -10.00 20.03
C LYS A 174 28.24 -9.44 20.70
N ASN A 175 28.23 -9.33 22.03
CA ASN A 175 27.10 -8.79 22.80
C ASN A 175 26.88 -7.28 22.59
N LEU A 176 27.89 -6.53 22.13
CA LEU A 176 27.78 -5.09 21.89
C LEU A 176 27.38 -4.74 20.45
N ARG A 177 27.56 -5.68 19.52
CA ARG A 177 27.28 -5.49 18.08
C ARG A 177 25.85 -5.07 17.77
N LYS A 178 24.86 -5.57 18.51
CA LYS A 178 23.45 -5.15 18.34
C LYS A 178 23.27 -3.66 18.60
N GLY A 179 23.87 -3.15 19.67
CA GLY A 179 23.84 -1.73 20.02
C GLY A 179 24.53 -0.85 19.00
N ILE A 180 25.65 -1.32 18.47
CA ILE A 180 26.39 -0.62 17.41
C ILE A 180 25.56 -0.62 16.12
N ALA A 181 24.89 -1.71 15.75
CA ALA A 181 23.97 -1.69 14.60
C ALA A 181 22.78 -0.72 14.80
N GLU A 182 22.44 -0.41 16.05
CA GLU A 182 21.39 0.55 16.46
C GLU A 182 21.93 1.99 16.62
N GLY A 183 23.20 2.24 16.29
CA GLY A 183 23.78 3.59 16.25
C GLY A 183 24.67 3.96 17.44
N ARG A 184 24.93 3.04 18.38
CA ARG A 184 25.85 3.32 19.50
C ARG A 184 27.31 3.29 19.06
N ASP A 185 28.11 4.19 19.61
CA ASP A 185 29.57 4.10 19.57
C ASP A 185 30.06 2.92 20.43
N TYR A 186 31.31 2.49 20.19
CA TYR A 186 31.95 1.45 20.97
C TYR A 186 32.99 2.03 21.91
N ILE A 187 32.80 1.84 23.22
CA ILE A 187 33.78 2.21 24.23
C ILE A 187 34.68 1.01 24.52
N GLN A 188 35.98 1.18 24.32
CA GLN A 188 37.02 0.19 24.58
C GLN A 188 37.33 0.10 26.09
N LEU A 189 38.02 -0.96 26.50
CA LEU A 189 38.38 -1.19 27.91
C LEU A 189 39.30 -0.09 28.48
N ASP A 190 40.09 0.56 27.62
CA ASP A 190 40.95 1.69 27.98
C ASP A 190 40.19 3.03 28.07
N GLY A 191 38.88 3.03 27.84
CA GLY A 191 38.01 4.21 27.86
C GLY A 191 37.99 5.00 26.55
N SER A 192 38.75 4.62 25.52
CA SER A 192 38.69 5.25 24.21
C SER A 192 37.40 4.87 23.45
N SER A 193 36.90 5.78 22.63
CA SER A 193 35.67 5.58 21.83
C SER A 193 36.00 5.37 20.36
N VAL A 194 35.37 4.36 19.76
CA VAL A 194 35.35 4.13 18.32
C VAL A 194 33.96 4.51 17.80
N SER A 195 33.93 5.45 16.86
CA SER A 195 32.66 5.96 16.33
C SER A 195 31.85 4.87 15.63
N ASN A 196 30.54 4.99 15.73
CA ASN A 196 29.60 4.11 15.05
C ASN A 196 29.80 4.09 13.53
N ALA A 197 30.05 5.26 12.93
CA ALA A 197 30.27 5.41 11.49
C ALA A 197 31.53 4.68 11.00
N GLU A 198 32.54 4.56 11.87
CA GLU A 198 33.73 3.78 11.58
C GLU A 198 33.44 2.27 11.61
N LEU A 199 32.56 1.81 12.51
CA LEU A 199 32.19 0.40 12.68
C LEU A 199 31.07 -0.08 11.76
N THR A 200 30.38 0.83 11.06
CA THR A 200 29.18 0.52 10.28
C THR A 200 29.17 1.21 8.92
N SER A 201 28.37 0.70 7.99
CA SER A 201 27.87 1.47 6.85
C SER A 201 26.48 2.02 7.13
N ASP A 202 26.11 3.09 6.43
CA ASP A 202 24.75 3.62 6.49
C ASP A 202 23.70 2.53 6.16
N PRO A 203 22.52 2.61 6.78
CA PRO A 203 21.45 1.66 6.50
C PRO A 203 20.90 1.90 5.10
N ALA A 204 20.24 0.87 4.54
CA ALA A 204 19.43 1.08 3.35
C ALA A 204 18.34 2.12 3.67
N PRO A 205 18.03 3.04 2.73
CA PRO A 205 16.95 3.99 2.94
C PRO A 205 15.61 3.26 3.12
N PRO A 206 14.66 3.86 3.87
CA PRO A 206 13.28 3.42 3.89
C PRO A 206 12.74 3.18 2.48
N ARG A 207 12.03 2.07 2.31
CA ARG A 207 11.26 1.77 1.11
C ARG A 207 9.82 2.19 1.30
N SER A 208 9.17 2.60 0.22
CA SER A 208 7.87 3.26 0.26
C SER A 208 6.97 2.88 -0.92
N TYR A 209 5.70 2.64 -0.61
CA TYR A 209 4.65 2.35 -1.57
C TYR A 209 3.50 3.35 -1.43
N ALA A 210 3.19 4.07 -2.51
CA ALA A 210 2.05 4.97 -2.60
C ALA A 210 0.92 4.35 -3.41
N TYR A 211 -0.25 4.22 -2.80
CA TYR A 211 -1.49 3.81 -3.45
C TYR A 211 -2.38 5.03 -3.72
N CYS A 212 -2.46 5.44 -4.99
CA CYS A 212 -3.39 6.44 -5.47
C CYS A 212 -4.61 5.74 -6.09
N SER A 213 -5.69 5.68 -5.29
CA SER A 213 -7.01 5.25 -5.74
C SER A 213 -7.62 6.28 -6.71
N ASP A 214 -8.91 6.14 -6.98
CA ASP A 214 -9.74 7.03 -7.80
C ASP A 214 -9.43 8.51 -7.52
N THR A 215 -8.91 9.20 -8.53
CA THR A 215 -8.52 10.60 -8.42
C THR A 215 -8.42 11.23 -9.79
N ALA A 216 -8.91 12.47 -9.90
CA ALA A 216 -8.56 13.36 -10.98
C ALA A 216 -7.07 13.71 -10.89
N PHE A 217 -6.49 14.12 -12.04
CA PHE A 217 -5.12 14.61 -12.11
C PHE A 217 -4.86 15.70 -11.06
N ASN A 218 -3.81 15.49 -10.26
CA ASN A 218 -3.48 16.34 -9.12
C ASN A 218 -1.96 16.46 -8.91
N PRO A 219 -1.30 17.48 -9.49
CA PRO A 219 0.13 17.71 -9.29
C PRO A 219 0.55 17.87 -7.82
N ASP A 220 -0.36 18.32 -6.94
CA ASP A 220 -0.08 18.50 -5.50
C ASP A 220 0.29 17.18 -4.81
N LEU A 221 0.01 16.02 -5.44
CA LEU A 221 0.40 14.70 -4.94
C LEU A 221 1.91 14.60 -4.70
N GLN A 222 2.74 15.35 -5.43
CA GLN A 222 4.18 15.41 -5.20
C GLN A 222 4.53 15.74 -3.74
N GLY A 223 3.76 16.63 -3.10
CA GLY A 223 3.97 17.02 -1.70
C GLY A 223 3.66 15.90 -0.70
N TYR A 224 2.85 14.91 -1.10
CA TYR A 224 2.44 13.80 -0.23
C TYR A 224 3.25 12.53 -0.45
N ILE A 225 3.57 12.21 -1.71
CA ILE A 225 4.15 10.93 -2.13
C ILE A 225 5.48 11.07 -2.91
N GLY A 226 6.15 12.21 -2.78
CA GLY A 226 7.46 12.44 -3.38
C GLY A 226 8.50 11.36 -3.01
N ASN A 227 9.32 11.00 -3.99
CA ASN A 227 10.36 9.98 -3.97
C ASN A 227 9.87 8.56 -3.62
N ALA A 228 8.60 8.24 -3.85
CA ALA A 228 8.08 6.89 -3.62
C ALA A 228 8.83 5.84 -4.46
N ASP A 229 9.17 4.68 -3.88
CA ASP A 229 9.80 3.60 -4.64
C ASP A 229 8.82 2.99 -5.63
N LEU A 230 7.59 2.77 -5.18
CA LEU A 230 6.51 2.25 -6.00
C LEU A 230 5.28 3.16 -5.88
N ILE A 231 4.73 3.59 -7.02
CA ILE A 231 3.41 4.22 -7.09
C ILE A 231 2.47 3.26 -7.80
N TYR A 232 1.31 2.97 -7.21
CA TYR A 232 0.15 2.50 -7.93
C TYR A 232 -0.77 3.70 -8.17
N HIS A 233 -1.18 3.92 -9.41
CA HIS A 233 -2.08 5.02 -9.75
C HIS A 233 -3.22 4.52 -10.63
N GLU A 234 -4.43 4.99 -10.34
CA GLU A 234 -5.56 4.76 -11.22
C GLU A 234 -5.30 5.35 -12.61
N ALA A 235 -5.68 4.59 -13.63
CA ALA A 235 -5.64 5.01 -15.01
C ALA A 235 -6.92 4.50 -15.66
N SER A 236 -8.05 5.04 -15.21
CA SER A 236 -9.37 4.63 -15.72
C SER A 236 -9.49 4.80 -17.23
N PHE A 237 -8.78 5.79 -17.80
CA PHE A 237 -8.93 6.19 -19.20
C PHE A 237 -7.60 6.36 -19.94
N LEU A 238 -7.66 6.25 -21.27
CA LEU A 238 -6.64 6.73 -22.20
C LEU A 238 -6.87 8.22 -22.52
N ASN A 239 -5.86 8.90 -23.05
CA ASN A 239 -5.90 10.34 -23.30
C ASN A 239 -6.99 10.75 -24.31
N ARG A 240 -7.33 9.87 -25.26
CA ARG A 240 -8.47 10.08 -26.18
C ARG A 240 -9.82 10.27 -25.47
N ASP A 241 -9.92 9.87 -24.21
CA ASP A 241 -11.11 9.95 -23.36
C ASP A 241 -10.88 10.86 -22.13
N ALA A 242 -9.92 11.79 -22.20
CA ALA A 242 -9.55 12.68 -21.10
C ALA A 242 -10.72 13.54 -20.57
N GLU A 243 -11.65 13.94 -21.46
CA GLU A 243 -12.88 14.64 -21.05
C GLU A 243 -13.73 13.78 -20.11
N LYS A 244 -13.92 12.50 -20.43
CA LYS A 244 -14.65 11.57 -19.57
C LYS A 244 -13.93 11.37 -18.24
N ALA A 245 -12.60 11.28 -18.24
CA ALA A 245 -11.80 11.21 -17.01
C ALA A 245 -12.09 12.42 -16.10
N ARG A 246 -12.03 13.63 -16.66
CA ARG A 246 -12.32 14.88 -15.93
C ARG A 246 -13.74 14.90 -15.35
N ASP A 247 -14.74 14.56 -16.16
CA ASP A 247 -16.15 14.61 -15.75
C ASP A 247 -16.49 13.58 -14.67
N THR A 248 -15.79 12.46 -14.68
CA THR A 248 -15.94 11.38 -13.69
C THR A 248 -14.97 11.51 -12.51
N ARG A 249 -14.10 12.52 -12.50
CA ARG A 249 -13.06 12.76 -11.49
C ARG A 249 -12.05 11.60 -11.37
N HIS A 250 -11.59 11.15 -12.52
CA HIS A 250 -10.56 10.13 -12.70
C HIS A 250 -9.37 10.64 -13.52
N SER A 251 -8.34 9.80 -13.66
CA SER A 251 -7.11 10.11 -14.39
C SER A 251 -6.96 9.32 -15.68
N THR A 252 -6.16 9.87 -16.60
CA THR A 252 -5.67 9.14 -17.77
C THR A 252 -4.33 8.45 -17.48
N ALA A 253 -3.94 7.48 -18.32
CA ALA A 253 -2.59 6.87 -18.27
C ALA A 253 -1.47 7.91 -18.41
N GLU A 254 -1.60 8.87 -19.34
CA GLU A 254 -0.62 9.94 -19.52
C GLU A 254 -0.48 10.78 -18.23
N GLN A 255 -1.60 11.12 -17.59
CA GLN A 255 -1.62 11.86 -16.33
C GLN A 255 -1.00 11.07 -15.17
N ALA A 256 -1.27 9.77 -15.06
CA ALA A 256 -0.62 8.91 -14.07
C ALA A 256 0.90 8.86 -14.28
N GLY A 257 1.36 8.77 -15.54
CA GLY A 257 2.77 8.88 -15.91
C GLY A 257 3.38 10.22 -15.50
N GLU A 258 2.66 11.33 -15.70
CA GLU A 258 3.08 12.67 -15.30
C GLU A 258 3.24 12.80 -13.77
N ILE A 259 2.29 12.27 -13.00
CA ILE A 259 2.39 12.25 -11.53
C ILE A 259 3.61 11.45 -11.07
N ALA A 260 3.86 10.26 -11.65
CA ALA A 260 5.02 9.46 -11.28
C ALA A 260 6.36 10.16 -11.57
N ALA A 261 6.46 10.83 -12.72
CA ALA A 261 7.62 11.64 -13.08
C ALA A 261 7.80 12.82 -12.12
N LEU A 262 6.73 13.56 -11.83
CA LEU A 262 6.75 14.70 -10.91
C LEU A 262 7.16 14.27 -9.50
N CYS A 263 6.69 13.12 -9.03
CA CYS A 263 7.06 12.57 -7.73
C CYS A 263 8.48 12.01 -7.68
N GLY A 264 9.19 11.86 -8.81
CA GLY A 264 10.51 11.21 -8.83
C GLY A 264 10.44 9.73 -8.40
N ALA A 265 9.35 9.05 -8.76
CA ALA A 265 9.15 7.66 -8.38
C ALA A 265 10.15 6.71 -9.05
N LYS A 266 10.43 5.54 -8.45
CA LYS A 266 11.27 4.53 -9.12
C LYS A 266 10.46 3.66 -10.09
N LYS A 267 9.19 3.36 -9.77
CA LYS A 267 8.31 2.53 -10.60
C LYS A 267 6.84 2.97 -10.48
N LEU A 268 6.11 2.87 -11.59
CA LEU A 268 4.67 3.14 -11.68
C LEU A 268 3.93 1.87 -12.11
N ILE A 269 2.90 1.51 -11.35
CA ILE A 269 1.91 0.50 -11.69
C ILE A 269 0.60 1.21 -12.03
N LEU A 270 0.08 0.97 -13.23
CA LEU A 270 -1.23 1.46 -13.64
C LEU A 270 -2.31 0.44 -13.27
N GLY A 271 -3.46 0.89 -12.79
CA GLY A 271 -4.60 0.01 -12.56
C GLY A 271 -5.93 0.74 -12.53
N HIS A 272 -6.96 0.11 -11.97
CA HIS A 272 -8.34 0.61 -11.94
C HIS A 272 -8.88 0.92 -13.36
N PHE A 273 -8.70 -0.04 -14.27
CA PHE A 273 -8.99 0.14 -15.69
C PHE A 273 -10.50 0.08 -15.97
N SER A 274 -10.98 1.02 -16.79
CA SER A 274 -12.35 0.94 -17.31
C SER A 274 -12.54 -0.31 -18.18
N SER A 275 -13.65 -1.02 -17.94
CA SER A 275 -14.03 -2.23 -18.68
C SER A 275 -14.20 -2.03 -20.19
N LYS A 276 -14.22 -0.79 -20.69
CA LYS A 276 -14.31 -0.48 -22.12
C LYS A 276 -13.02 -0.72 -22.91
N TYR A 277 -11.87 -0.89 -22.23
CA TYR A 277 -10.59 -1.12 -22.90
C TYR A 277 -10.16 -2.57 -22.76
N ASP A 278 -9.59 -3.10 -23.85
CA ASP A 278 -9.01 -4.45 -23.94
C ASP A 278 -7.50 -4.42 -24.25
N ASP A 279 -6.94 -3.25 -24.57
CA ASP A 279 -5.51 -3.05 -24.89
C ASP A 279 -4.79 -2.39 -23.71
N ASP A 280 -4.14 -3.20 -22.87
CA ASP A 280 -3.34 -2.73 -21.75
C ASP A 280 -2.03 -2.06 -22.20
N ASP A 281 -1.50 -2.42 -23.38
CA ASP A 281 -0.29 -1.81 -23.92
C ASP A 281 -0.51 -0.34 -24.29
N ALA A 282 -1.74 0.05 -24.63
CA ALA A 282 -2.09 1.45 -24.85
C ALA A 282 -1.85 2.32 -23.60
N PHE A 283 -2.23 1.83 -22.41
CA PHE A 283 -2.02 2.53 -21.16
C PHE A 283 -0.52 2.70 -20.87
N VAL A 284 0.26 1.63 -21.08
CA VAL A 284 1.71 1.67 -20.91
C VAL A 284 2.35 2.68 -21.87
N ARG A 285 1.96 2.68 -23.15
CA ARG A 285 2.50 3.61 -24.15
C ARG A 285 2.26 5.07 -23.76
N GLU A 286 1.05 5.42 -23.35
CA GLU A 286 0.71 6.80 -22.95
C GLU A 286 1.45 7.24 -21.68
N ALA A 287 1.47 6.40 -20.65
CA ALA A 287 2.21 6.71 -19.42
C ALA A 287 3.72 6.81 -19.67
N ARG A 288 4.28 5.96 -20.56
CA ARG A 288 5.71 6.00 -20.93
C ARG A 288 6.15 7.24 -21.66
N ALA A 289 5.22 8.01 -22.24
CA ALA A 289 5.53 9.32 -22.78
C ALA A 289 6.00 10.31 -21.69
N LYS A 290 5.64 10.07 -20.42
CA LYS A 290 6.02 10.91 -19.27
C LYS A 290 7.00 10.22 -18.32
N PHE A 291 6.88 8.91 -18.13
CA PHE A 291 7.67 8.16 -17.13
C PHE A 291 8.10 6.79 -17.65
N LYS A 292 9.40 6.45 -17.58
CA LYS A 292 9.93 5.27 -18.28
C LYS A 292 9.52 3.92 -17.66
N ASN A 293 9.60 3.79 -16.33
CA ASN A 293 9.46 2.50 -15.63
C ASN A 293 7.99 2.21 -15.27
N VAL A 294 7.20 1.86 -16.28
CA VAL A 294 5.75 1.62 -16.16
C VAL A 294 5.41 0.17 -16.44
N GLU A 295 4.56 -0.39 -15.58
CA GLU A 295 3.89 -1.68 -15.74
C GLU A 295 2.38 -1.53 -15.45
N VAL A 296 1.58 -2.51 -15.87
CA VAL A 296 0.14 -2.59 -15.55
C VAL A 296 -0.11 -3.58 -14.42
N ALA A 297 -1.15 -3.34 -13.63
CA ALA A 297 -1.55 -4.20 -12.53
C ALA A 297 -2.18 -5.50 -13.04
N ILE A 298 -1.44 -6.58 -12.89
CA ILE A 298 -1.85 -7.95 -13.27
C ILE A 298 -2.30 -8.73 -12.02
N GLU A 299 -3.52 -9.27 -12.03
CA GLU A 299 -4.02 -10.09 -10.92
C GLU A 299 -3.09 -11.27 -10.61
N GLY A 300 -2.78 -11.47 -9.33
CA GLY A 300 -1.90 -12.53 -8.86
C GLY A 300 -0.40 -12.21 -8.94
N GLN A 301 -0.02 -11.10 -9.59
CA GLN A 301 1.37 -10.68 -9.66
C GLN A 301 1.78 -9.90 -8.41
N GLN A 302 3.01 -10.19 -7.96
CA GLN A 302 3.68 -9.45 -6.89
C GLN A 302 4.64 -8.42 -7.49
N TYR A 303 4.62 -7.22 -6.94
CA TYR A 303 5.52 -6.12 -7.29
C TYR A 303 6.35 -5.76 -6.07
N ASP A 304 7.67 -5.84 -6.20
CA ASP A 304 8.60 -5.48 -5.14
C ASP A 304 8.61 -3.96 -4.92
N VAL A 305 8.65 -3.55 -3.65
CA VAL A 305 8.71 -2.15 -3.23
C VAL A 305 10.18 -1.82 -2.91
N GLY A 306 10.96 -1.50 -3.95
CA GLY A 306 12.32 -0.95 -3.83
C GLY A 306 13.45 -1.96 -3.74
#